data_AF-A0A9P6DWN9-F1
#
_entry.id   AF-A0A9P6DWN9-F1
#
_cell.length_a   1.000
_cell.length_b   1.000
_cell.length_c   1.000
_cell.angle_alpha   90.00
_cell.angle_beta   90.00
_cell.angle_gamma   90.00
#
_symmetry.space_group_name_H-M   'P 1'
#
loop_
_entity.id
_entity.type
_entity.pdbx_description
1 polymer ?
#
loop_
_entity_poly.entity_id
_entity_poly.type
_entity_poly.pdbx_seq_one_letter_code
_entity_poly.pdbx_strand_id
1 'polypeptide(L)'
;GMFPSSPIRPRFAFDLNHLLWASALFLYGAPNISAWSGALTAYLTQKGFDVPSEDALHHPFGTALMYFQQVQQQAAGLAHNIVQEARL
;
A
#
# COMPACT_ATOMS: atom_id res chain seq x y z
N GLY A 1 13.33 -15.11 9.02
CA GLY A 1 14.31 -15.03 7.91
C GLY A 1 14.03 -13.76 7.14
N MET A 2 15.04 -12.93 6.91
CA MET A 2 14.92 -11.72 6.10
C MET A 2 15.04 -12.14 4.64
N PHE A 3 13.91 -12.21 3.94
CA PHE A 3 13.93 -12.49 2.51
C PHE A 3 14.52 -11.27 1.78
N PRO A 4 15.38 -11.46 0.78
CA PRO A 4 15.91 -10.38 -0.06
C PRO A 4 14.82 -9.65 -0.89
N SER A 5 13.56 -10.07 -0.77
CA SER A 5 12.36 -9.41 -1.30
C SER A 5 11.67 -8.47 -0.31
N SER A 6 12.29 -8.16 0.84
CA SER A 6 11.73 -7.16 1.75
C SER A 6 11.54 -5.85 0.96
N PRO A 7 10.33 -5.28 0.92
CA PRO A 7 10.00 -4.20 0.00
C PRO A 7 11.00 -3.06 0.13
N ILE A 8 11.82 -2.92 -0.91
CA ILE A 8 12.64 -1.74 -1.15
C ILE A 8 11.65 -0.59 -1.12
N ARG A 9 11.89 0.39 -0.24
CA ARG A 9 10.98 1.51 0.05
C ARG A 9 10.21 1.95 -1.20
N PRO A 10 8.89 2.20 -1.09
CA PRO A 10 8.08 2.54 -2.24
C PRO A 10 8.67 3.75 -2.98
N ARG A 11 8.79 3.63 -4.30
CA ARG A 11 9.33 4.67 -5.17
C ARG A 11 8.35 5.83 -5.39
N PHE A 12 7.07 5.59 -5.12
CA PHE A 12 6.00 6.58 -5.21
C PHE A 12 5.41 6.82 -3.82
N ALA A 13 5.22 8.09 -3.49
CA ALA A 13 4.47 8.47 -2.30
C ALA A 13 2.97 8.38 -2.61
N PHE A 14 2.28 7.55 -1.85
CA PHE A 14 0.82 7.49 -1.82
C PHE A 14 0.33 8.00 -0.47
N ASP A 15 -0.86 8.61 -0.45
CA ASP A 15 -1.49 9.04 0.79
C ASP A 15 -1.79 7.82 1.68
N LEU A 16 -1.54 7.96 2.99
CA LEU A 16 -1.73 6.85 3.94
C LEU A 16 -3.21 6.47 4.09
N ASN A 17 -4.14 7.43 4.02
CA ASN A 17 -5.57 7.13 4.07
C ASN A 17 -6.00 6.39 2.80
N HIS A 18 -5.39 6.69 1.67
CA HIS A 18 -5.63 5.98 0.42
C HIS A 18 -5.16 4.53 0.50
N LEU A 19 -3.96 4.28 1.04
CA LEU A 19 -3.45 2.92 1.26
C LEU A 19 -4.28 2.16 2.28
N LEU A 20 -4.74 2.82 3.34
CA LEU A 20 -5.64 2.23 4.34
C LEU A 20 -6.98 1.85 3.70
N TRP A 21 -7.59 2.75 2.94
CA TRP A 21 -8.84 2.47 2.21
C TRP A 21 -8.67 1.31 1.22
N ALA A 22 -7.58 1.29 0.46
CA ALA A 22 -7.32 0.21 -0.49
C ALA A 22 -7.08 -1.14 0.20
N SER A 23 -6.40 -1.14 1.36
CA SER A 23 -6.21 -2.35 2.16
C SER A 23 -7.54 -2.94 2.64
N ALA A 24 -8.48 -2.07 3.05
CA ALA A 24 -9.83 -2.49 3.41
C ALA A 24 -10.62 -2.96 2.18
N LEU A 25 -10.54 -2.26 1.06
CA LEU A 25 -11.20 -2.63 -0.19
C LEU A 25 -10.82 -4.05 -0.62
N PHE A 26 -9.54 -4.40 -0.54
CA PHE A 26 -9.03 -5.73 -0.93
C PHE A 26 -9.29 -6.83 0.11
N LEU A 27 -9.69 -6.47 1.34
CA LEU A 27 -10.18 -7.44 2.32
C LEU A 27 -11.62 -7.88 2.01
N TYR A 28 -12.44 -6.97 1.47
CA TYR A 28 -13.86 -7.19 1.22
C TYR A 28 -14.23 -7.38 -0.26
N GLY A 29 -13.24 -7.28 -1.16
CA GLY A 29 -13.41 -7.47 -2.59
C GLY A 29 -12.19 -8.16 -3.20
N ALA A 30 -12.34 -8.68 -4.42
CA ALA A 30 -11.21 -9.27 -5.13
C ALA A 30 -10.12 -8.20 -5.35
N PRO A 31 -8.85 -8.47 -4.99
CA PRO A 31 -7.76 -7.52 -5.19
C PRO A 31 -7.52 -7.35 -6.69
N ASN A 32 -8.12 -6.30 -7.25
CA ASN A 32 -7.98 -5.94 -8.66
C ASN A 32 -7.16 -4.66 -8.77
N ILE A 33 -5.84 -4.82 -8.61
CA ILE A 33 -4.90 -3.70 -8.70
C ILE A 33 -4.96 -3.07 -10.09
N SER A 34 -5.17 -3.86 -11.16
CA SER A 34 -5.34 -3.37 -12.53
C SER A 34 -6.55 -2.43 -12.64
N ALA A 35 -7.75 -2.87 -12.24
CA ALA A 35 -8.93 -2.00 -12.28
C ALA A 35 -8.74 -0.72 -11.45
N TRP A 36 -8.06 -0.81 -10.32
CA TRP A 36 -7.70 0.37 -9.52
C TRP A 36 -6.71 1.29 -10.24
N SER A 37 -5.64 0.76 -10.83
CA SER A 37 -4.63 1.55 -11.54
C SER A 37 -5.21 2.19 -12.79
N GLY A 38 -6.07 1.49 -13.51
CA GLY A 38 -6.76 2.03 -14.69
C GLY A 38 -7.69 3.17 -14.31
N ALA A 39 -8.48 3.00 -13.24
CA ALA A 39 -9.36 4.05 -12.73
C ALA A 39 -8.59 5.29 -12.27
N LEU A 40 -7.47 5.11 -11.54
CA LEU A 40 -6.64 6.21 -11.08
C LEU A 40 -5.95 6.93 -12.24
N THR A 41 -5.43 6.17 -13.21
CA THR A 41 -4.82 6.73 -14.43
C THR A 41 -5.83 7.58 -15.19
N ALA A 42 -7.03 7.05 -15.46
CA ALA A 42 -8.08 7.79 -16.14
C ALA A 42 -8.48 9.07 -15.39
N TYR A 43 -8.61 8.99 -14.06
CA TYR A 43 -8.92 10.16 -13.22
C TYR A 43 -7.82 11.23 -13.30
N LEU A 44 -6.55 10.84 -13.18
CA LEU A 44 -5.42 11.78 -13.25
C LEU A 44 -5.27 12.40 -14.65
N THR A 45 -5.47 11.61 -15.70
CA THR A 45 -5.49 12.10 -17.08
C THR A 45 -6.60 13.14 -17.28
N GLN A 46 -7.80 12.92 -16.75
CA GLN A 46 -8.89 13.92 -16.81
C GLN A 46 -8.55 15.23 -16.07
N LYS A 47 -7.66 15.18 -15.07
CA LYS A 47 -7.17 16.36 -14.36
C LYS A 47 -5.98 17.04 -15.05
N GLY A 48 -5.54 16.53 -16.21
CA GLY A 48 -4.44 17.08 -17.00
C GLY A 48 -3.06 16.61 -16.57
N PHE A 49 -2.96 15.57 -15.72
CA PHE A 49 -1.68 14.95 -15.41
C PHE A 49 -1.28 13.97 -16.51
N ASP A 50 -0.02 14.04 -16.93
CA ASP A 50 0.57 13.09 -17.86
C ASP A 50 0.99 11.82 -17.09
N VAL A 51 0.16 10.79 -17.17
CA VAL A 51 0.44 9.48 -16.57
C VAL A 51 0.84 8.53 -17.71
N PRO A 52 2.10 8.04 -17.74
CA PRO A 52 2.65 7.35 -18.91
C PRO A 52 1.87 6.10 -19.35
N SER A 53 1.35 5.36 -18.38
CA SER A 53 0.50 4.18 -18.59
C SER A 53 -0.14 3.75 -17.27
N GLU A 54 -1.17 2.90 -17.37
CA GLU A 54 -1.75 2.21 -16.21
C GLU A 54 -0.70 1.38 -15.45
N ASP A 55 0.18 0.69 -16.18
CA ASP A 55 1.26 -0.11 -15.62
C ASP A 55 2.25 0.73 -14.80
N ALA A 56 2.38 2.03 -15.12
CA ALA A 56 3.23 2.95 -14.37
C ALA A 56 2.75 3.14 -12.93
N LEU A 57 1.47 2.91 -12.63
CA LEU A 57 0.90 2.99 -11.28
C LEU A 57 0.66 1.62 -10.65
N HIS A 58 0.42 0.58 -11.46
CA HIS A 58 0.16 -0.78 -10.97
C HIS A 58 1.27 -1.32 -10.05
N HIS A 59 2.51 -1.35 -10.54
CA HIS A 59 3.64 -1.90 -9.76
C HIS A 59 4.01 -1.03 -8.55
N PRO A 60 4.15 0.31 -8.67
CA PRO A 60 4.48 1.15 -7.53
C PRO A 60 3.42 1.11 -6.43
N PHE A 61 2.14 1.05 -6.81
CA PHE A 61 1.06 0.94 -5.85
C PHE A 61 1.07 -0.40 -5.13
N GLY A 62 1.17 -1.52 -5.84
CA GLY A 62 1.28 -2.84 -5.21
C GLY A 62 2.46 -2.92 -4.23
N THR A 63 3.60 -2.33 -4.61
CA THR A 63 4.78 -2.23 -3.73
C THR A 63 4.50 -1.37 -2.49
N ALA A 64 3.86 -0.21 -2.66
CA ALA A 64 3.52 0.69 -1.56
C ALA A 64 2.51 0.09 -0.58
N LEU A 65 1.48 -0.59 -1.10
CA LEU A 65 0.47 -1.26 -0.29
C LEU A 65 1.07 -2.38 0.55
N MET A 66 1.92 -3.21 -0.06
CA MET A 66 2.62 -4.29 0.64
C MET A 66 3.56 -3.73 1.72
N TYR A 67 4.32 -2.67 1.41
CA TYR A 67 5.18 -2.00 2.40
C TYR A 67 4.37 -1.42 3.57
N PHE A 68 3.26 -0.77 3.27
CA PHE A 68 2.36 -0.20 4.27
C PHE A 68 1.82 -1.27 5.22
N GLN A 69 1.34 -2.40 4.69
CA GLN A 69 0.84 -3.51 5.50
C GLN A 69 1.94 -4.09 6.40
N GLN A 70 3.17 -4.21 5.90
CA GLN A 70 4.30 -4.67 6.71
C GLN A 70 4.60 -3.70 7.87
N VAL A 71 4.63 -2.39 7.61
CA VAL A 71 4.86 -1.37 8.66
C VAL A 71 3.74 -1.40 9.70
N GLN A 72 2.48 -1.58 9.29
CA GLN A 72 1.36 -1.73 10.22
C GLN A 72 1.52 -2.96 11.13
N GLN A 73 1.92 -4.10 10.57
CA GLN A 73 2.16 -5.31 11.36
C GLN A 73 3.32 -5.13 12.36
N GLN A 74 4.40 -4.47 11.94
CA GLN A 74 5.52 -4.16 12.84
C GLN A 74 5.09 -3.22 13.97
N ALA A 75 4.34 -2.16 13.65
CA ALA A 75 3.81 -1.23 14.65
C ALA A 75 2.87 -1.93 15.66
N ALA A 76 1.98 -2.81 15.17
CA ALA A 76 1.09 -3.60 16.03
C ALA A 76 1.87 -4.54 16.94
N GLY A 77 2.93 -5.18 16.44
CA GLY A 77 3.82 -6.04 17.23
C GLY A 77 4.54 -5.27 18.35
N LEU A 78 5.05 -4.07 18.05
CA LEU A 78 5.68 -3.21 19.05
C LEU A 78 4.68 -2.77 20.13
N ALA A 79 3.48 -2.34 19.73
CA ALA A 79 2.43 -1.97 20.67
C ALA A 79 2.04 -3.16 21.57
N HIS A 80 1.94 -4.36 21.00
CA HIS A 80 1.67 -5.58 21.78
C HIS A 80 2.75 -5.82 22.84
N ASN A 81 4.02 -5.72 22.47
CA ASN A 81 5.14 -5.94 23.40
C ASN A 81 5.13 -4.94 24.56
N ILE A 82 4.94 -3.65 24.27
CA ILE A 82 4.84 -2.59 25.29
C ILE A 82 3.71 -2.89 26.28
N VAL A 83 2.55 -3.32 25.78
CA VAL A 83 1.40 -3.67 26.63
C VAL A 83 1.69 -4.89 27.49
N GLN A 84 2.44 -5.88 27.01
CA GLN A 84 2.84 -7.04 27.82
C GLN A 84 3.85 -6.67 28.90
N GLU A 85 4.84 -5.83 28.57
CA GLU A 85 5.81 -5.32 29.55
C GLU A 85 5.13 -4.53 30.66
N ALA A 86 4.13 -3.69 30.34
CA ALA A 86 3.38 -2.93 31.33
C ALA A 86 2.43 -3.77 32.20
N ARG A 87 2.18 -5.03 31.84
CA ARG A 87 1.34 -5.97 32.61
C ARG A 87 2.13 -6.80 33.63
N LEU A 88 3.46 -6.87 33.49
CA LEU A 88 4.38 -7.53 34.42
C LEU A 88 4.78 -6.57 35.56
#